data_AF-A0A947P1M6-F1
#
_entry.id   AF-A0A947P1M6-F1
#
_cell.length_a   1.000
_cell.length_b   1.000
_cell.length_c   1.000
_cell.angle_alpha   90.00
_cell.angle_beta   90.00
_cell.angle_gamma   90.00
#
_symmetry.space_group_name_H-M   'P 1'
#
loop_
_entity.id
_entity.type
_entity.pdbx_description
1 polymer ?
#
loop_
_entity_poly.entity_id
_entity_poly.type
_entity_poly.pdbx_seq_one_letter_code
_entity_poly.pdbx_strand_id
1 'polypeptide(L)' 'MGKAFWYSEAFLEENSRIDWLKIKGFRNIIAHDYFGVDAEEVWQIARIHLPELAREIHLLLDLE' A
#
# COMPACT_ATOMS: atom_id res chain seq x y z
N MET A 1 -8.20 -16.40 -10.38
CA MET A 1 -8.20 -16.07 -8.93
C MET A 1 -8.52 -14.59 -8.81
N GLY A 2 -9.74 -14.21 -8.39
CA GLY A 2 -10.18 -12.81 -8.42
C GLY A 2 -9.29 -11.92 -7.53
N LYS A 3 -8.80 -10.81 -8.09
CA LYS A 3 -8.11 -9.77 -7.32
C LYS A 3 -9.14 -9.10 -6.42
N ALA A 4 -9.45 -9.69 -5.27
CA ALA A 4 -10.37 -9.08 -4.31
C ALA A 4 -9.70 -7.85 -3.68
N PHE A 5 -9.84 -6.71 -4.35
CA PHE A 5 -9.70 -5.40 -3.75
C PHE A 5 -11.06 -4.99 -3.20
N TRP A 6 -11.06 -4.22 -2.12
CA TRP A 6 -12.27 -3.73 -1.46
C TRP A 6 -12.91 -2.55 -2.23
N TYR A 7 -12.26 -2.09 -3.29
CA TYR A 7 -12.67 -0.99 -4.14
C TYR A 7 -13.04 -1.47 -5.56
N SER A 8 -13.86 -0.70 -6.26
CA SER A 8 -14.25 -0.99 -7.65
C SER A 8 -13.07 -0.88 -8.60
N GLU A 9 -13.13 -1.57 -9.75
CA GLU A 9 -12.09 -1.46 -10.79
C GLU A 9 -11.91 -0.02 -11.27
N ALA A 10 -13.02 0.70 -11.52
CA ALA A 10 -12.99 2.11 -11.91
C ALA A 10 -12.24 2.99 -10.91
N PHE A 11 -12.45 2.78 -9.60
CA PHE A 11 -11.74 3.52 -8.56
C PHE A 11 -10.23 3.24 -8.57
N LEU A 12 -9.85 1.98 -8.76
CA LEU A 12 -8.45 1.57 -8.82
C LEU A 12 -7.76 2.12 -10.07
N GLU A 13 -8.46 2.16 -11.21
CA GLU A 13 -7.96 2.72 -12.47
C GLU A 13 -7.77 4.24 -12.39
N GLU A 14 -8.77 4.96 -11.87
CA GLU A 14 -8.70 6.40 -11.66
C GLU A 14 -7.57 6.79 -10.69
N ASN A 15 -7.26 5.91 -9.72
CA ASN A 15 -6.21 6.12 -8.73
C ASN A 15 -5.00 5.20 -8.98
N SER A 16 -4.66 4.95 -10.25
CA SER A 16 -3.55 4.07 -10.67
C SER A 16 -2.15 4.56 -10.27
N ARG A 17 -2.02 5.81 -9.83
CA ARG A 17 -0.79 6.35 -9.21
C ARG A 17 -0.40 5.63 -7.91
N ILE A 18 -1.38 5.00 -7.24
CA ILE A 18 -1.16 4.23 -6.02
C ILE A 18 -1.00 2.75 -6.40
N ASP A 19 0.13 2.14 -6.03
CA ASP A 19 0.35 0.69 -6.22
C ASP A 19 -0.40 -0.13 -5.16
N TRP A 20 -1.71 -0.29 -5.38
CA TRP A 20 -2.61 -1.01 -4.49
C TRP A 20 -2.17 -2.46 -4.23
N LEU A 21 -1.58 -3.11 -5.23
CA LEU A 21 -1.13 -4.50 -5.11
C LEU A 21 0.05 -4.61 -4.17
N LYS A 22 1.04 -3.70 -4.30
CA LYS A 22 2.21 -3.66 -3.42
C LYS A 22 1.83 -3.35 -1.98
N ILE A 23 0.89 -2.42 -1.76
CA ILE A 23 0.38 -2.09 -0.41
C ILE A 23 -0.28 -3.31 0.23
N LYS A 24 -1.17 -3.97 -0.50
CA LYS A 24 -1.86 -5.18 -0.02
C LYS A 24 -0.86 -6.30 0.28
N GLY A 25 0.11 -6.51 -0.61
CA GLY A 25 1.15 -7.52 -0.45
C GLY A 25 1.98 -7.28 0.80
N PHE A 26 2.50 -6.06 0.97
CA PHE A 26 3.30 -5.69 2.14
C PHE A 26 2.51 -5.86 3.44
N ARG A 27 1.26 -5.37 3.50
CA ARG A 27 0.38 -5.55 4.66
C ARG A 27 0.17 -7.03 4.99
N ASN A 28 0.00 -7.88 3.99
CA ASN A 28 -0.18 -9.32 4.21
C ASN A 28 1.08 -9.98 4.80
N ILE A 29 2.25 -9.64 4.27
CA ILE A 29 3.54 -10.13 4.78
C ILE A 29 3.72 -9.73 6.26
N ILE A 30 3.50 -8.45 6.59
CA ILE A 30 3.64 -7.97 7.97
C ILE A 30 2.63 -8.63 8.92
N ALA A 31 1.40 -8.86 8.48
CA ALA A 31 0.35 -9.45 9.31
C ALA A 31 0.49 -10.96 9.54
N HIS A 32 1.07 -11.70 8.58
CA HIS A 32 1.05 -13.16 8.58
C HIS A 32 2.43 -13.83 8.62
N ASP A 33 3.47 -13.18 8.10
CA ASP A 33 4.82 -13.75 7.96
C ASP A 33 5.87 -13.05 8.83
N TYR A 34 5.44 -12.40 9.92
CA TYR A 34 6.25 -11.50 10.77
C TYR A 34 7.61 -12.06 11.24
N PHE A 35 7.75 -13.38 11.43
CA PHE A 35 9.02 -13.99 11.82
C PHE A 35 10.08 -14.03 10.71
N GLY A 36 9.66 -13.94 9.44
CA GLY A 36 10.55 -14.00 8.27
C GLY A 36 10.79 -12.63 7.62
N VAL A 37 10.30 -11.56 8.22
CA VAL A 37 10.41 -10.22 7.66
C VAL A 37 11.79 -9.63 7.95
N ASP A 38 12.44 -9.09 6.91
CA ASP A 38 13.67 -8.33 7.06
C ASP A 38 13.35 -6.94 7.65
N ALA A 39 13.87 -6.68 8.85
CA ALA A 39 13.64 -5.43 9.57
C ALA A 39 14.23 -4.20 8.85
N GLU A 40 15.34 -4.35 8.14
CA GLU A 40 15.93 -3.27 7.34
C GLU A 40 15.03 -2.94 6.15
N GLU A 41 14.49 -3.96 5.47
CA GLU A 41 13.52 -3.75 4.39
C GLU A 41 12.27 -3.01 4.89
N VAL A 42 11.72 -3.41 6.05
CA VAL A 42 10.59 -2.71 6.68
C VAL A 42 10.94 -1.26 7.00
N TRP A 43 12.13 -1.02 7.55
CA TRP A 43 12.58 0.32 7.87
C TRP A 43 12.69 1.21 6.63
N GLN A 44 13.27 0.70 5.54
CA GLN A 44 13.34 1.42 4.27
C GLN A 44 11.95 1.74 3.71
N ILE A 45 11.04 0.76 3.74
CA ILE A 45 9.64 0.96 3.30
C ILE A 45 8.97 2.03 4.16
N ALA A 46 9.13 1.98 5.48
CA ALA A 46 8.54 2.95 6.40
C ALA A 46 9.11 4.37 6.22
N ARG A 47 10.39 4.50 5.87
CA ARG A 47 11.07 5.79 5.71
C ARG A 47 10.91 6.42 4.34
N ILE A 48 10.80 5.62 3.29
CA ILE A 48 10.83 6.09 1.90
C ILE A 48 9.43 6.00 1.28
N HIS A 49 8.77 4.84 1.37
CA HIS A 49 7.54 4.58 0.63
C HIS A 49 6.27 4.98 1.39
N LEU A 50 6.22 4.81 2.72
CA LEU A 50 5.04 5.21 3.49
C LEU A 50 4.75 6.72 3.45
N PRO A 51 5.74 7.64 3.50
CA PRO A 51 5.46 9.08 3.39
C PRO A 51 4.87 9.47 2.03
N GLU A 52 5.36 8.86 0.95
CA GLU A 52 4.78 9.03 -0.38
C GLU A 52 3.34 8.51 -0.44
N LEU A 53 3.11 7.30 0.06
CA LEU A 53 1.75 6.75 0.14
C LEU A 53 0.82 7.65 0.96
N ALA A 54 1.28 8.17 2.10
CA ALA A 54 0.49 9.07 2.93
C ALA A 54 0.08 10.33 2.15
N ARG A 55 0.99 10.93 1.39
CA ARG A 55 0.69 12.08 0.52
C ARG A 55 -0.35 11.70 -0.55
N GLU A 56 -0.22 10.55 -1.20
CA GLU A 56 -1.21 10.10 -2.19
C GLU A 56 -2.60 9.87 -1.60
N ILE A 57 -2.67 9.38 -0.36
CA ILE A 57 -3.92 9.18 0.38
C ILE A 57 -4.53 10.52 0.80
N HIS A 58 -3.73 11.50 1.27
CA HIS A 58 -4.25 12.84 1.56
C HIS A 58 -4.86 13.49 0.31
N LEU A 59 -4.18 13.40 -0.83
CA LEU A 59 -4.71 13.87 -2.11
C LEU A 59 -6.00 13.14 -2.52
N LEU A 60 -6.11 11.84 -2.24
CA LEU A 60 -7.31 11.07 -2.54
C LEU A 60 -8.50 11.46 -1.66
N LEU A 61 -8.23 11.87 -0.43
CA LEU A 61 -9.25 12.24 0.57
C LEU A 61 -9.52 13.75 0.61
N ASP A 62 -8.91 14.53 -0.29
CA ASP A 62 -8.95 16.01 -0.28
C ASP A 62 -8.59 16.60 1.09
N LEU A 63 -7.60 16.01 1.76
CA LEU A 63 -7.06 16.50 3.02
C LEU A 63 -5.84 17.39 2.72
N GLU A 64 -5.78 18.58 3.33
CA GLU A 64 -4.67 19.56 3.21
C GLU A 64 -3.30 18.97 3.55
#